data_AF-A0A1I7TMB9-F1
#
_entry.id   AF-A0A1I7TMB9-F1
#
_cell.length_a   1.000
_cell.length_b   1.000
_cell.length_c   1.000
_cell.angle_alpha   90.00
_cell.angle_beta   90.00
_cell.angle_gamma   90.00
#
_symmetry.space_group_name_H-M   'P 1'
#
loop_
_entity.id
_entity.type
_entity.pdbx_description
1 polymer ?
#
loop_
_entity_poly.entity_id
_entity_poly.type
_entity_poly.pdbx_seq_one_letter_code
_entity_poly.pdbx_strand_id
1 'polypeptide(L)'
;MHRIGHAVRMASSTTKNATIVARHTQYSHAKTGGFSQDSPTLHNPYTDDPILDRALRRLLPEAQYMRVAADLSKFGDRITSEIEHLGRQAELDQPRLEQQDAWGKRIDKLIVCNEWQKLKQICAEEGVISIGYENDVDPFVRRIHQVAKLFLFSPSAGLVSCPMAMTDGAVKTLTSLNLYGKHKFATEAVDRLRSRDPSKAWTSGQWMTEKKGGSDVAGGCDTYAVQVDKDTYRLHGYKWFSSAVDADVALTLARVVDSDGNAVEGSRGLSLFLLRIRDESGNLNGIQMVRLKNKLGTKQLPTAELLLDGAIAERIGEPGRGVAGISNMLNITRIHNAVASLGYMRRIISLARDYSTKRVVFGQTQSKWPLHTTTLAKMEVETRGSMLLLFESARLLGLSEAGKSSDIDAMMLRLITPVLKLYAGKQAVPLVSEGIECFGGQGYMEDTGLPTILRDAQVTPIWEGTTNVLSLDVLRVFSGKENILLAFGKRVSQLLKNTSNEPKLQKAKQSVEEALKELQKLLVKASDSAVKGDTRIDSVARHISFAIARIYSGSLLIDHASDSTVANPSDIEVAYRYCCEQPLIDLRWEWFSEERVKEDRDIVFDNYSGQQKSKI
;
A
#
# COMPACT_ATOMS: atom_id res chain seq x y z
N MET A 1 -46.93 -64.99 -71.43
CA MET A 1 -46.61 -64.19 -72.63
C MET A 1 -47.73 -63.18 -72.86
N HIS A 2 -47.49 -61.90 -72.59
CA HIS A 2 -47.84 -60.79 -73.50
C HIS A 2 -47.50 -59.46 -72.83
N ARG A 3 -47.00 -58.58 -73.68
CA ARG A 3 -46.21 -57.39 -73.40
C ARG A 3 -47.00 -56.18 -73.89
N ILE A 4 -46.83 -55.08 -73.17
CA ILE A 4 -46.85 -53.68 -73.64
C ILE A 4 -48.22 -53.00 -73.82
N GLY A 5 -48.35 -51.84 -73.17
CA GLY A 5 -49.36 -50.83 -73.42
C GLY A 5 -49.26 -49.69 -72.40
N HIS A 6 -48.31 -48.77 -72.62
CA HIS A 6 -48.22 -47.51 -71.86
C HIS A 6 -49.48 -46.67 -72.06
N ALA A 7 -50.11 -46.22 -70.97
CA ALA A 7 -51.02 -45.09 -70.97
C ALA A 7 -50.67 -44.18 -69.78
N VAL A 8 -50.03 -43.06 -70.10
CA VAL A 8 -49.74 -41.95 -69.19
C VAL A 8 -51.07 -41.32 -68.80
N ARG A 9 -51.53 -41.55 -67.57
CA ARG A 9 -52.58 -40.74 -66.94
C ARG A 9 -51.90 -39.57 -66.24
N MET A 10 -52.02 -38.38 -66.83
CA MET A 10 -51.82 -37.12 -66.11
C MET A 10 -52.87 -37.04 -64.99
N ALA A 11 -52.48 -37.41 -63.78
CA ALA A 11 -53.21 -37.04 -62.58
C ALA A 11 -52.71 -35.65 -62.17
N SER A 12 -53.62 -34.68 -62.15
CA SER A 12 -53.36 -33.31 -61.72
C SER A 12 -52.71 -33.30 -60.34
N SER A 13 -51.46 -32.83 -60.25
CA SER A 13 -50.85 -32.51 -58.97
C SER A 13 -51.55 -31.27 -58.41
N THR A 14 -52.62 -31.48 -57.66
CA THR A 14 -53.02 -30.47 -56.69
C THR A 14 -51.92 -30.44 -55.63
N THR A 15 -50.96 -29.52 -55.79
CA THR A 15 -50.12 -29.06 -54.70
C THR A 15 -51.04 -28.45 -53.65
N LYS A 16 -51.59 -29.28 -52.77
CA LYS A 16 -52.06 -28.82 -51.47
C LYS A 16 -50.81 -28.26 -50.80
N ASN A 17 -50.70 -26.94 -50.71
CA ASN A 17 -49.72 -26.30 -49.85
C ASN A 17 -49.84 -26.97 -48.49
N ALA A 18 -48.83 -27.73 -48.09
CA ALA A 18 -48.79 -28.34 -46.77
C ALA A 18 -48.63 -27.21 -45.76
N THR A 19 -49.73 -26.76 -45.16
CA THR A 19 -49.71 -25.73 -44.14
C THR A 19 -49.02 -26.31 -42.90
N ILE A 20 -47.80 -25.88 -42.63
CA ILE A 20 -47.10 -26.24 -41.39
C ILE A 20 -47.59 -25.34 -40.26
N VAL A 21 -47.81 -25.90 -39.07
CA VAL A 21 -48.07 -25.10 -37.86
C VAL A 21 -46.76 -24.43 -37.46
N ALA A 22 -46.75 -23.10 -37.41
CA ALA A 22 -45.56 -22.34 -37.05
C ALA A 22 -45.08 -22.72 -35.64
N ARG A 23 -43.81 -23.13 -35.52
CA ARG A 23 -43.21 -23.60 -34.26
C ARG A 23 -42.54 -22.48 -33.43
N HIS A 24 -42.93 -21.22 -33.65
CA HIS A 24 -42.34 -20.07 -32.95
C HIS A 24 -42.43 -20.21 -31.42
N THR A 25 -43.50 -20.83 -30.90
CA THR A 25 -43.66 -21.11 -29.46
C THR A 25 -42.72 -22.18 -28.91
N GLN A 26 -42.06 -22.96 -29.76
CA GLN A 26 -41.04 -23.95 -29.36
C GLN A 26 -39.67 -23.32 -29.11
N TYR A 27 -39.49 -22.06 -29.51
CA TYR A 27 -38.27 -21.28 -29.27
C TYR A 27 -38.60 -20.15 -28.29
N SER A 28 -38.30 -20.38 -27.02
CA SER A 28 -38.56 -19.41 -25.95
C SER A 28 -37.36 -19.34 -25.01
N HIS A 29 -37.03 -18.13 -24.53
CA HIS A 29 -35.99 -17.96 -23.53
C HIS A 29 -36.36 -18.64 -22.21
N ALA A 30 -35.33 -19.00 -21.43
CA ALA A 30 -35.53 -19.55 -20.09
C ALA A 30 -36.22 -18.54 -19.17
N LYS A 31 -37.10 -19.04 -18.30
CA LYS A 31 -37.73 -18.26 -17.22
C LYS A 31 -37.01 -18.54 -15.92
N THR A 32 -36.52 -17.50 -15.25
CA THR A 32 -35.60 -17.60 -14.10
C THR A 32 -36.12 -16.90 -12.83
N GLY A 33 -37.42 -16.59 -12.76
CA GLY A 33 -38.04 -15.98 -11.56
C GLY A 33 -37.96 -14.44 -11.48
N GLY A 34 -37.31 -13.78 -12.44
CA GLY A 34 -37.35 -12.32 -12.63
C GLY A 34 -36.60 -11.47 -11.61
N PHE A 35 -36.20 -12.05 -10.47
CA PHE A 35 -35.44 -11.36 -9.44
C PHE A 35 -33.93 -11.42 -9.73
N SER A 36 -33.27 -10.29 -9.52
CA SER A 36 -31.82 -10.19 -9.40
C SER A 36 -31.50 -9.13 -8.35
N GLN A 37 -30.39 -9.30 -7.63
CA GLN A 37 -30.00 -8.39 -6.55
C GLN A 37 -29.24 -7.19 -7.12
N ASP A 38 -29.65 -5.98 -6.73
CA ASP A 38 -28.90 -4.75 -7.05
C ASP A 38 -27.49 -4.78 -6.42
N SER A 39 -26.50 -4.37 -7.21
CA SER A 39 -25.09 -4.30 -6.81
C SER A 39 -24.82 -3.12 -5.85
N PRO A 40 -23.72 -3.17 -5.06
CA PRO A 40 -23.22 -1.97 -4.42
C PRO A 40 -22.87 -0.89 -5.46
N THR A 41 -22.98 0.36 -5.07
CA THR A 41 -22.60 1.53 -5.86
C THR A 41 -21.38 2.17 -5.22
N LEU A 42 -20.34 2.42 -6.03
CA LEU A 42 -19.23 3.27 -5.61
C LEU A 42 -19.63 4.73 -5.78
N HIS A 43 -19.79 5.44 -4.67
CA HIS A 43 -20.01 6.89 -4.66
C HIS A 43 -18.69 7.64 -4.87
N ASN A 44 -18.75 8.96 -5.12
CA ASN A 44 -17.55 9.79 -5.20
C ASN A 44 -16.76 9.67 -3.87
N PRO A 45 -15.55 9.09 -3.87
CA PRO A 45 -14.85 8.72 -2.65
C PRO A 45 -14.34 9.93 -1.85
N TYR A 46 -14.34 11.15 -2.40
CA TYR A 46 -14.04 12.36 -1.64
C TYR A 46 -15.24 12.82 -0.81
N THR A 47 -16.39 12.97 -1.46
CA THR A 47 -17.61 13.48 -0.82
C THR A 47 -18.30 12.43 0.03
N ASP A 48 -18.11 11.15 -0.28
CA ASP A 48 -18.62 10.01 0.48
C ASP A 48 -17.77 9.70 1.72
N ASP A 49 -16.49 10.11 1.77
CA ASP A 49 -15.61 9.74 2.89
C ASP A 49 -16.09 10.38 4.22
N PRO A 50 -16.23 9.56 5.30
CA PRO A 50 -16.72 10.03 6.58
C PRO A 50 -15.92 11.13 7.28
N ILE A 51 -14.62 11.29 7.01
CA ILE A 51 -13.75 12.22 7.75
C ILE A 51 -12.75 13.00 6.89
N LEU A 52 -12.49 12.60 5.65
CA LEU A 52 -11.44 13.19 4.82
C LEU A 52 -11.59 14.70 4.68
N ASP A 53 -12.75 15.20 4.24
CA ASP A 53 -12.99 16.64 4.07
C ASP A 53 -12.83 17.39 5.40
N ARG A 54 -13.35 16.86 6.51
CA ARG A 54 -13.21 17.46 7.84
C ARG A 54 -11.75 17.52 8.30
N ALA A 55 -10.99 16.44 8.10
CA ALA A 55 -9.57 16.40 8.42
C ALA A 55 -8.78 17.43 7.59
N LEU A 56 -9.10 17.57 6.30
CA LEU A 56 -8.47 18.57 5.43
C LEU A 56 -8.80 20.01 5.84
N ARG A 57 -10.06 20.31 6.20
CA ARG A 57 -10.47 21.62 6.72
C ARG A 57 -9.67 22.04 7.95
N ARG A 58 -9.35 21.10 8.83
CA ARG A 58 -8.55 21.38 10.04
C ARG A 58 -7.08 21.61 9.74
N LEU A 59 -6.52 20.82 8.83
CA LEU A 59 -5.07 20.81 8.57
C LEU A 59 -4.63 21.91 7.62
N LEU A 60 -5.49 22.32 6.69
CA LEU A 60 -5.13 23.25 5.63
C LEU A 60 -5.63 24.67 5.94
N PRO A 61 -4.85 25.71 5.61
CA PRO A 61 -5.36 27.08 5.58
C PRO A 61 -6.55 27.20 4.63
N GLU A 62 -7.57 28.00 4.98
CA GLU A 62 -8.85 28.09 4.26
C GLU A 62 -8.71 28.27 2.74
N ALA A 63 -7.84 29.19 2.30
CA ALA A 63 -7.59 29.41 0.87
C ALA A 63 -7.03 28.18 0.15
N GLN A 64 -6.15 27.42 0.81
CA GLN A 64 -5.58 26.19 0.25
C GLN A 64 -6.58 25.03 0.33
N TYR A 65 -7.37 24.96 1.40
CA TYR A 65 -8.44 23.99 1.55
C TYR A 65 -9.41 24.05 0.35
N MET A 66 -9.89 25.24 -0.03
CA MET A 66 -10.84 25.37 -1.14
C MET A 66 -10.28 24.84 -2.47
N ARG A 67 -9.02 25.13 -2.77
CA ARG A 67 -8.34 24.63 -3.98
C ARG A 67 -8.17 23.11 -3.95
N VAL A 68 -7.70 22.58 -2.83
CA VAL A 68 -7.44 21.14 -2.66
C VAL A 68 -8.75 20.35 -2.69
N ALA A 69 -9.79 20.80 -1.99
CA ALA A 69 -11.10 20.15 -1.96
C ALA A 69 -11.75 20.10 -3.35
N ALA A 70 -11.66 21.18 -4.13
CA ALA A 70 -12.18 21.22 -5.49
C ALA A 70 -11.49 20.20 -6.42
N ASP A 71 -10.16 20.11 -6.35
CA ASP A 71 -9.38 19.13 -7.11
C ASP A 71 -9.72 17.69 -6.69
N LEU A 72 -9.77 17.40 -5.39
CA LEU A 72 -10.08 16.08 -4.86
C LEU A 72 -11.52 15.66 -5.16
N SER A 73 -12.49 16.56 -5.09
CA SER A 73 -13.88 16.29 -5.44
C SER A 73 -14.01 15.93 -6.92
N LYS A 74 -13.41 16.73 -7.81
CA LYS A 74 -13.38 16.45 -9.26
C LYS A 74 -12.68 15.12 -9.55
N PHE A 75 -11.57 14.86 -8.87
CA PHE A 75 -10.86 13.60 -9.01
C PHE A 75 -11.71 12.42 -8.52
N GLY A 76 -12.48 12.59 -7.44
CA GLY A 76 -13.43 11.59 -6.97
C GLY A 76 -14.50 11.23 -8.01
N ASP A 77 -14.98 12.18 -8.81
CA ASP A 77 -15.89 11.89 -9.93
C ASP A 77 -15.18 11.15 -11.06
N ARG A 78 -13.90 11.46 -11.31
CA ARG A 78 -13.07 10.71 -12.27
C ARG A 78 -12.81 9.27 -11.80
N ILE A 79 -12.73 9.05 -10.49
CA ILE A 79 -12.62 7.71 -9.92
C ILE A 79 -13.82 6.84 -10.30
N THR A 80 -15.03 7.35 -10.09
CA THR A 80 -16.26 6.59 -10.36
C THR A 80 -16.58 6.46 -11.84
N SER A 81 -16.25 7.47 -12.66
CA SER A 81 -16.58 7.49 -14.08
C SER A 81 -15.57 6.82 -15.00
N GLU A 82 -14.28 6.73 -14.61
CA GLU A 82 -13.21 6.24 -15.48
C GLU A 82 -12.28 5.25 -14.75
N ILE A 83 -11.65 5.67 -13.65
CA ILE A 83 -10.47 4.98 -13.10
C ILE A 83 -10.84 3.62 -12.49
N GLU A 84 -11.98 3.49 -11.80
CA GLU A 84 -12.43 2.21 -11.23
C GLU A 84 -12.56 1.13 -12.31
N HIS A 85 -13.13 1.48 -13.47
CA HIS A 85 -13.27 0.55 -14.59
C HIS A 85 -11.90 0.12 -15.13
N LEU A 86 -10.99 1.08 -15.34
CA LEU A 86 -9.62 0.80 -15.82
C LEU A 86 -8.86 -0.11 -14.85
N GLY A 87 -8.97 0.17 -13.54
CA GLY A 87 -8.34 -0.65 -12.50
C GLY A 87 -8.85 -2.09 -12.51
N ARG A 88 -10.15 -2.28 -12.76
CA ARG A 88 -10.76 -3.62 -12.92
C ARG A 88 -10.28 -4.31 -14.18
N GLN A 89 -10.20 -3.62 -15.32
CA GLN A 89 -9.72 -4.23 -16.58
C GLN A 89 -8.27 -4.72 -16.43
N ALA A 90 -7.41 -3.98 -15.74
CA ALA A 90 -6.04 -4.39 -15.47
C ALA A 90 -5.91 -5.68 -14.63
N GLU A 91 -6.92 -6.02 -13.81
CA GLU A 91 -6.98 -7.30 -13.07
C GLU A 91 -7.47 -8.46 -13.95
N LEU A 92 -8.35 -8.17 -14.91
CA LEU A 92 -8.90 -9.16 -15.83
C LEU A 92 -7.89 -9.53 -16.94
N ASP A 93 -7.18 -8.56 -17.51
CA ASP A 93 -6.13 -8.77 -18.52
C ASP A 93 -4.73 -8.58 -17.91
N GLN A 94 -4.27 -9.64 -17.24
CA GLN A 94 -3.02 -9.64 -16.47
C GLN A 94 -1.77 -9.59 -17.37
N PRO A 95 -0.65 -9.05 -16.85
CA PRO A 95 0.61 -9.03 -17.58
C PRO A 95 1.12 -10.41 -17.99
N ARG A 96 1.69 -10.50 -19.19
CA ARG A 96 2.35 -11.70 -19.73
C ARG A 96 3.78 -11.38 -20.15
N LEU A 97 4.62 -12.39 -20.17
CA LEU A 97 6.02 -12.28 -20.59
C LEU A 97 6.33 -13.33 -21.66
N GLU A 98 6.82 -12.86 -22.80
CA GLU A 98 7.33 -13.68 -23.89
C GLU A 98 8.85 -13.51 -23.94
N GLN A 99 9.58 -14.58 -23.61
CA GLN A 99 11.04 -14.52 -23.56
C GLN A 99 11.65 -14.46 -24.96
N GLN A 100 11.19 -15.32 -25.86
CA GLN A 100 11.68 -15.42 -27.23
C GLN A 100 10.65 -14.90 -28.22
N ASP A 101 11.10 -14.41 -29.37
CA ASP A 101 10.23 -14.29 -30.55
C ASP A 101 10.01 -15.64 -31.24
N ALA A 102 9.19 -15.65 -32.29
CA ALA A 102 8.87 -16.84 -33.06
C ALA A 102 10.07 -17.44 -33.85
N TRP A 103 11.22 -16.77 -33.86
CA TRP A 103 12.41 -17.16 -34.63
C TRP A 103 13.63 -17.47 -33.75
N GLY A 104 13.43 -17.55 -32.43
CA GLY A 104 14.47 -17.98 -31.48
C GLY A 104 15.35 -16.86 -30.93
N LYS A 105 15.05 -15.58 -31.20
CA LYS A 105 15.76 -14.44 -30.59
C LYS A 105 15.17 -14.11 -29.22
N ARG A 106 16.03 -13.86 -28.22
CA ARG A 106 15.63 -13.32 -26.91
C ARG A 106 15.13 -11.88 -27.05
N ILE A 107 13.93 -11.59 -26.56
CA ILE A 107 13.29 -10.27 -26.63
C ILE A 107 12.76 -9.74 -25.28
N ASP A 108 12.47 -10.64 -24.32
CA ASP A 108 11.89 -10.27 -23.01
C ASP A 108 10.67 -9.32 -23.12
N LYS A 109 9.77 -9.62 -24.06
CA LYS A 109 8.60 -8.79 -24.34
C LYS A 109 7.59 -8.92 -23.23
N LEU A 110 7.48 -7.86 -22.44
CA LEU A 110 6.41 -7.68 -21.46
C LEU A 110 5.16 -7.16 -22.17
N ILE A 111 4.05 -7.89 -22.02
CA ILE A 111 2.74 -7.51 -22.53
C ILE A 111 1.88 -7.11 -21.33
N VAL A 112 1.41 -5.87 -21.32
CA VAL A 112 0.46 -5.32 -20.34
C VAL A 112 -0.73 -4.75 -21.09
N CYS A 113 -1.90 -4.70 -20.46
CA CYS A 113 -3.10 -4.14 -21.05
C CYS A 113 -2.98 -2.62 -21.27
N ASN A 114 -3.84 -2.06 -22.12
CA ASN A 114 -3.83 -0.63 -22.43
C ASN A 114 -4.27 0.21 -21.23
N GLU A 115 -5.16 -0.33 -20.40
CA GLU A 115 -5.72 0.31 -19.21
C GLU A 115 -4.65 0.53 -18.15
N TRP A 116 -3.68 -0.38 -18.01
CA TRP A 116 -2.49 -0.18 -17.17
C TRP A 116 -1.70 1.05 -17.62
N GLN A 117 -1.45 1.20 -18.93
CA GLN A 117 -0.75 2.37 -19.47
C GLN A 117 -1.59 3.65 -19.31
N LYS A 118 -2.90 3.58 -19.54
CA LYS A 118 -3.80 4.72 -19.34
C LYS A 118 -3.80 5.17 -17.89
N LEU A 119 -3.83 4.26 -16.92
CA LEU A 119 -3.75 4.60 -15.50
C LEU A 119 -2.44 5.35 -15.15
N LYS A 120 -1.29 4.94 -15.71
CA LYS A 120 -0.02 5.68 -15.55
C LYS A 120 -0.10 7.08 -16.15
N GLN A 121 -0.73 7.24 -17.31
CA GLN A 121 -0.95 8.54 -17.94
C GLN A 121 -1.83 9.45 -17.08
N ILE A 122 -2.93 8.90 -16.53
CA ILE A 122 -3.81 9.60 -15.60
C ILE A 122 -3.03 10.08 -14.38
N CYS A 123 -2.12 9.26 -13.83
CA CYS A 123 -1.29 9.70 -12.71
C CYS A 123 -0.42 10.92 -13.03
N ALA A 124 0.10 11.02 -14.25
CA ALA A 124 0.84 12.20 -14.71
C ALA A 124 -0.10 13.42 -14.83
N GLU A 125 -1.21 13.29 -15.58
CA GLU A 125 -2.21 14.36 -15.76
C GLU A 125 -2.67 14.92 -14.39
N GLU A 126 -3.02 14.02 -13.47
CA GLU A 126 -3.56 14.33 -12.16
C GLU A 126 -2.51 14.77 -11.14
N GLY A 127 -1.23 14.72 -11.52
CA GLY A 127 -0.12 15.17 -10.68
C GLY A 127 0.06 14.32 -9.43
N VAL A 128 -0.26 13.02 -9.48
CA VAL A 128 -0.16 12.10 -8.33
C VAL A 128 1.24 12.13 -7.70
N ILE A 129 2.28 12.31 -8.53
CA ILE A 129 3.65 12.57 -8.07
C ILE A 129 3.92 14.06 -7.99
N SER A 130 3.57 14.81 -9.05
CA SER A 130 3.93 16.22 -9.22
C SER A 130 3.50 17.09 -8.05
N ILE A 131 2.28 16.91 -7.53
CA ILE A 131 1.73 17.67 -6.39
C ILE A 131 2.68 17.61 -5.20
N GLY A 132 3.31 16.46 -4.91
CA GLY A 132 4.28 16.30 -3.83
C GLY A 132 5.54 17.17 -3.95
N TYR A 133 5.77 17.78 -5.12
CA TYR A 133 6.98 18.50 -5.49
C TYR A 133 6.74 19.80 -6.29
N GLU A 134 5.51 20.32 -6.33
CA GLU A 134 5.19 21.63 -6.95
C GLU A 134 5.84 22.76 -6.13
N ASN A 135 6.72 23.54 -6.77
CA ASN A 135 7.59 24.50 -6.08
C ASN A 135 6.85 25.74 -5.54
N ASP A 136 5.71 26.07 -6.14
CA ASP A 136 4.86 27.22 -5.81
C ASP A 136 3.85 26.93 -4.68
N VAL A 137 3.82 25.69 -4.17
CA VAL A 137 2.95 25.27 -3.06
C VAL A 137 3.80 24.93 -1.84
N ASP A 138 3.40 25.39 -0.66
CA ASP A 138 4.07 25.04 0.60
C ASP A 138 4.16 23.49 0.73
N PRO A 139 5.35 22.91 0.96
CA PRO A 139 5.52 21.46 1.10
C PRO A 139 4.59 20.82 2.13
N PHE A 140 4.25 21.57 3.19
CA PHE A 140 3.24 21.20 4.16
C PHE A 140 1.87 20.88 3.51
N VAL A 141 1.36 21.82 2.73
CA VAL A 141 0.05 21.74 2.05
C VAL A 141 0.09 20.65 0.99
N ARG A 142 1.15 20.64 0.17
CA ARG A 142 1.20 19.78 -1.01
C ARG A 142 1.34 18.30 -0.66
N ARG A 143 2.01 17.94 0.45
CA ARG A 143 2.05 16.55 0.92
C ARG A 143 0.72 16.07 1.47
N ILE A 144 -0.03 16.91 2.18
CA ILE A 144 -1.39 16.58 2.62
C ILE A 144 -2.31 16.37 1.41
N HIS A 145 -2.26 17.28 0.43
CA HIS A 145 -3.01 17.16 -0.82
C HIS A 145 -2.66 15.88 -1.57
N GLN A 146 -1.37 15.62 -1.78
CA GLN A 146 -0.89 14.42 -2.48
C GLN A 146 -1.36 13.13 -1.79
N VAL A 147 -1.22 13.04 -0.46
CA VAL A 147 -1.65 11.87 0.32
C VAL A 147 -3.17 11.66 0.23
N ALA A 148 -3.96 12.73 0.26
CA ALA A 148 -5.40 12.64 0.04
C ALA A 148 -5.73 12.13 -1.37
N LYS A 149 -5.09 12.64 -2.41
CA LYS A 149 -5.31 12.18 -3.79
C LYS A 149 -4.89 10.71 -3.98
N LEU A 150 -3.77 10.31 -3.40
CA LEU A 150 -3.31 8.92 -3.37
C LEU A 150 -4.30 7.99 -2.65
N PHE A 151 -4.90 8.46 -1.55
CA PHE A 151 -5.92 7.72 -0.80
C PHE A 151 -7.17 7.45 -1.64
N LEU A 152 -7.65 8.45 -2.38
CA LEU A 152 -8.77 8.28 -3.31
C LEU A 152 -8.42 7.32 -4.46
N PHE A 153 -7.19 7.43 -4.99
CA PHE A 153 -6.72 6.65 -6.14
C PHE A 153 -6.49 5.18 -5.81
N SER A 154 -5.80 4.88 -4.71
CA SER A 154 -5.21 3.56 -4.44
C SER A 154 -6.16 2.37 -4.59
N PRO A 155 -7.40 2.37 -4.06
CA PRO A 155 -8.30 1.22 -4.20
C PRO A 155 -8.84 1.02 -5.62
N SER A 156 -8.77 2.03 -6.49
CA SER A 156 -9.17 1.96 -7.92
C SER A 156 -7.98 1.86 -8.87
N ALA A 157 -6.75 1.89 -8.35
CA ALA A 157 -5.56 2.13 -9.16
C ALA A 157 -5.14 0.96 -10.06
N GLY A 158 -5.82 -0.20 -10.00
CA GLY A 158 -5.33 -1.43 -10.63
C GLY A 158 -3.86 -1.71 -10.26
N LEU A 159 -3.48 -1.44 -9.00
CA LEU A 159 -2.11 -1.49 -8.48
C LEU A 159 -1.05 -0.57 -9.12
N VAL A 160 -1.43 0.39 -9.98
CA VAL A 160 -0.54 1.49 -10.41
C VAL A 160 -0.09 2.36 -9.22
N SER A 161 -0.75 2.25 -8.06
CA SER A 161 -0.28 2.81 -6.79
C SER A 161 1.14 2.32 -6.40
N CYS A 162 1.54 1.10 -6.79
CA CYS A 162 2.89 0.57 -6.53
C CYS A 162 4.00 1.34 -7.28
N PRO A 163 3.98 1.48 -8.62
CA PRO A 163 4.94 2.32 -9.32
C PRO A 163 4.87 3.78 -8.89
N MET A 164 3.70 4.33 -8.51
CA MET A 164 3.63 5.69 -7.97
C MET A 164 4.42 5.84 -6.66
N ALA A 165 4.31 4.88 -5.75
CA ALA A 165 5.07 4.89 -4.50
C ALA A 165 6.59 4.88 -4.74
N MET A 166 7.06 4.01 -5.64
CA MET A 166 8.49 3.92 -5.98
C MET A 166 8.97 5.15 -6.76
N THR A 167 8.10 5.74 -7.59
CA THR A 167 8.39 6.98 -8.33
C THR A 167 8.58 8.16 -7.37
N ASP A 168 7.67 8.35 -6.42
CA ASP A 168 7.81 9.38 -5.38
C ASP A 168 9.07 9.15 -4.52
N GLY A 169 9.29 7.90 -4.08
CA GLY A 169 10.46 7.55 -3.29
C GLY A 169 11.78 7.74 -4.04
N ALA A 170 11.81 7.54 -5.37
CA ALA A 170 12.96 7.81 -6.21
C ALA A 170 13.23 9.33 -6.30
N VAL A 171 12.20 10.14 -6.56
CA VAL A 171 12.33 11.61 -6.56
C VAL A 171 12.90 12.09 -5.22
N LYS A 172 12.34 11.62 -4.10
CA LYS A 172 12.84 11.96 -2.76
C LYS A 172 14.30 11.56 -2.58
N THR A 173 14.67 10.35 -2.99
CA THR A 173 16.03 9.83 -2.82
C THR A 173 17.04 10.63 -3.62
N LEU A 174 16.78 10.84 -4.92
CA LEU A 174 17.70 11.55 -5.82
C LEU A 174 17.88 13.03 -5.41
N THR A 175 16.81 13.69 -4.97
CA THR A 175 16.88 15.07 -4.48
C THR A 175 17.58 15.17 -3.13
N SER A 176 17.31 14.25 -2.18
CA SER A 176 17.95 14.26 -0.85
C SER A 176 19.46 13.97 -0.90
N LEU A 177 19.92 13.25 -1.92
CA LEU A 177 21.34 13.04 -2.20
C LEU A 177 22.00 14.23 -2.91
N ASN A 178 21.30 15.36 -3.08
CA ASN A 178 21.77 16.57 -3.75
C ASN A 178 22.26 16.33 -5.18
N LEU A 179 21.62 15.40 -5.90
CA LEU A 179 22.03 15.02 -7.27
C LEU A 179 21.35 15.87 -8.35
N TYR A 180 20.19 16.46 -8.05
CA TYR A 180 19.46 17.31 -8.98
C TYR A 180 20.29 18.56 -9.34
N GLY A 181 20.53 18.78 -10.63
CA GLY A 181 21.41 19.84 -11.15
C GLY A 181 22.91 19.51 -11.12
N LYS A 182 23.33 18.38 -10.54
CA LYS A 182 24.74 17.96 -10.45
C LYS A 182 25.05 16.66 -11.19
N HIS A 183 24.12 15.71 -11.17
CA HIS A 183 24.23 14.42 -11.83
C HIS A 183 23.27 14.38 -13.03
N LYS A 184 23.81 14.31 -14.25
CA LYS A 184 23.06 14.46 -15.51
C LYS A 184 21.84 13.54 -15.58
N PHE A 185 22.06 12.24 -15.39
CA PHE A 185 20.98 11.25 -15.48
C PHE A 185 19.98 11.34 -14.32
N ALA A 186 20.43 11.70 -13.12
CA ALA A 186 19.51 11.83 -11.97
C ALA A 186 18.62 13.07 -12.11
N THR A 187 19.14 14.13 -12.74
CA THR A 187 18.40 15.37 -13.02
C THR A 187 17.29 15.08 -14.03
N GLU A 188 17.63 14.43 -15.15
CA GLU A 188 16.64 13.98 -16.13
C GLU A 188 15.58 13.06 -15.51
N ALA A 189 16.00 12.10 -14.68
CA ALA A 189 15.08 11.21 -13.99
C ALA A 189 14.12 12.01 -13.09
N VAL A 190 14.61 12.91 -12.24
CA VAL A 190 13.76 13.73 -11.37
C VAL A 190 12.75 14.55 -12.18
N ASP A 191 13.16 15.17 -13.28
CA ASP A 191 12.27 15.96 -14.14
C ASP A 191 11.16 15.11 -14.75
N ARG A 192 11.51 13.94 -15.30
CA ARG A 192 10.52 13.05 -15.93
C ARG A 192 9.63 12.34 -14.91
N LEU A 193 10.16 11.91 -13.76
CA LEU A 193 9.38 11.28 -12.69
C LEU A 193 8.34 12.25 -12.09
N ARG A 194 8.57 13.57 -12.16
CA ARG A 194 7.65 14.61 -11.68
C ARG A 194 6.75 15.19 -12.77
N SER A 195 6.92 14.78 -14.03
CA SER A 195 6.22 15.38 -15.16
C SER A 195 4.70 15.15 -15.09
N ARG A 196 3.91 16.20 -15.37
CA ARG A 196 2.47 16.07 -15.61
C ARG A 196 2.12 15.75 -17.07
N ASP A 197 3.11 15.83 -17.97
CA ASP A 197 2.97 15.48 -19.38
C ASP A 197 3.07 13.94 -19.53
N PRO A 198 1.98 13.24 -19.87
CA PRO A 198 1.95 11.78 -19.95
C PRO A 198 2.87 11.19 -21.01
N SER A 199 3.25 11.98 -22.02
CA SER A 199 4.17 11.55 -23.08
C SER A 199 5.63 11.55 -22.62
N LYS A 200 5.94 12.20 -21.50
CA LYS A 200 7.29 12.35 -20.94
C LYS A 200 7.46 11.70 -19.58
N ALA A 201 6.35 11.50 -18.85
CA ALA A 201 6.36 11.03 -17.49
C ALA A 201 7.01 9.65 -17.39
N TRP A 202 7.93 9.52 -16.45
CA TRP A 202 8.57 8.26 -16.12
C TRP A 202 8.04 7.69 -14.81
N THR A 203 8.29 6.40 -14.64
CA THR A 203 8.13 5.70 -13.37
C THR A 203 9.45 5.04 -12.96
N SER A 204 9.61 4.79 -11.65
CA SER A 204 10.78 4.10 -11.09
C SER A 204 10.41 2.75 -10.49
N GLY A 205 11.31 1.77 -10.62
CA GLY A 205 11.36 0.56 -9.80
C GLY A 205 12.30 0.70 -8.58
N GLN A 206 12.22 -0.27 -7.67
CA GLN A 206 13.11 -0.46 -6.53
C GLN A 206 13.48 -1.93 -6.42
N TRP A 207 14.76 -2.26 -6.62
CA TRP A 207 15.22 -3.66 -6.68
C TRP A 207 16.19 -3.96 -5.54
N MET A 208 15.64 -4.38 -4.40
CA MET A 208 16.43 -4.71 -3.20
C MET A 208 16.41 -6.20 -2.87
N THR A 209 15.25 -6.84 -2.97
CA THR A 209 15.05 -8.22 -2.51
C THR A 209 15.74 -9.22 -3.43
N GLU A 210 16.53 -10.11 -2.82
CA GLU A 210 17.18 -11.24 -3.49
C GLU A 210 16.77 -12.56 -2.84
N LYS A 211 17.19 -13.69 -3.41
CA LYS A 211 16.77 -15.04 -2.97
C LYS A 211 17.10 -15.30 -1.50
N LYS A 212 18.27 -14.84 -1.04
CA LYS A 212 18.73 -15.04 0.35
C LYS A 212 18.03 -14.14 1.35
N GLY A 213 17.47 -13.00 0.93
CA GLY A 213 16.85 -12.06 1.87
C GLY A 213 16.27 -10.81 1.22
N GLY A 214 15.09 -10.41 1.72
CA GLY A 214 14.51 -9.08 1.49
C GLY A 214 14.60 -8.20 2.74
N SER A 215 14.16 -8.73 3.89
CA SER A 215 14.24 -8.01 5.17
C SER A 215 15.68 -7.79 5.63
N ASP A 216 16.54 -8.80 5.44
CA ASP A 216 17.99 -8.68 5.64
C ASP A 216 18.69 -8.51 4.30
N VAL A 217 18.69 -7.28 3.78
CA VAL A 217 19.45 -6.97 2.55
C VAL A 217 20.96 -7.02 2.79
N ALA A 218 21.41 -6.83 4.03
CA ALA A 218 22.82 -6.80 4.39
C ALA A 218 23.47 -8.18 4.22
N GLY A 219 22.83 -9.25 4.71
CA GLY A 219 23.26 -10.63 4.49
C GLY A 219 22.72 -11.24 3.19
N GLY A 220 21.62 -10.70 2.65
CA GLY A 220 20.90 -11.28 1.52
C GLY A 220 21.35 -10.84 0.13
N CYS A 221 21.89 -9.62 -0.03
CA CYS A 221 22.27 -9.09 -1.34
C CYS A 221 23.58 -9.71 -1.84
N ASP A 222 23.55 -10.28 -3.04
CA ASP A 222 24.62 -10.97 -3.74
C ASP A 222 24.72 -10.49 -5.21
N THR A 223 24.38 -9.22 -5.43
CA THR A 223 24.62 -8.52 -6.70
C THR A 223 25.92 -7.75 -6.61
N TYR A 224 26.76 -7.84 -7.64
CA TYR A 224 28.09 -7.25 -7.72
C TYR A 224 28.15 -6.15 -8.78
N ALA A 225 28.92 -5.11 -8.52
CA ALA A 225 29.13 -3.97 -9.41
C ALA A 225 30.62 -3.89 -9.80
N VAL A 226 30.92 -4.12 -11.08
CA VAL A 226 32.27 -4.03 -11.65
C VAL A 226 32.43 -2.69 -12.34
N GLN A 227 33.44 -1.91 -11.97
CA GLN A 227 33.65 -0.56 -12.50
C GLN A 227 33.94 -0.59 -14.00
N VAL A 228 33.33 0.33 -14.75
CA VAL A 228 33.60 0.53 -16.19
C VAL A 228 34.38 1.81 -16.40
N ASP A 229 33.83 2.94 -15.94
CA ASP A 229 34.47 4.25 -15.97
C ASP A 229 33.91 5.09 -14.82
N LYS A 230 34.78 5.71 -14.01
CA LYS A 230 34.40 6.56 -12.87
C LYS A 230 33.29 5.96 -12.00
N ASP A 231 32.10 6.56 -12.01
CA ASP A 231 30.95 6.12 -11.21
C ASP A 231 29.98 5.20 -11.98
N THR A 232 30.33 4.80 -13.20
CA THR A 232 29.56 3.88 -14.03
C THR A 232 30.06 2.43 -13.86
N TYR A 233 29.12 1.51 -13.62
CA TYR A 233 29.40 0.11 -13.31
C TYR A 233 28.55 -0.85 -14.16
N ARG A 234 29.01 -2.08 -14.30
CA ARG A 234 28.22 -3.23 -14.74
C ARG A 234 27.74 -4.05 -13.55
N LEU A 235 26.44 -4.23 -13.45
CA LEU A 235 25.81 -5.02 -12.40
C LEU A 235 25.64 -6.48 -12.83
N HIS A 236 26.00 -7.40 -11.96
CA HIS A 236 25.82 -8.85 -12.14
C HIS A 236 25.14 -9.43 -10.90
N GLY A 237 23.98 -10.04 -11.05
CA GLY A 237 23.23 -10.57 -9.91
C GLY A 237 21.78 -10.92 -10.22
N TYR A 238 21.02 -11.27 -9.20
CA TYR A 238 19.65 -11.76 -9.35
C TYR A 238 18.67 -11.03 -8.43
N LYS A 239 17.81 -10.19 -9.00
CA LYS A 239 16.74 -9.52 -8.26
C LYS A 239 15.51 -10.40 -8.21
N TRP A 240 15.17 -10.83 -7.00
CA TRP A 240 14.19 -11.88 -6.77
C TRP A 240 12.75 -11.37 -6.84
N PHE A 241 12.52 -10.11 -6.49
CA PHE A 241 11.25 -9.42 -6.68
C PHE A 241 11.52 -8.01 -7.22
N SER A 242 11.20 -7.81 -8.50
CA SER A 242 11.26 -6.53 -9.17
C SER A 242 9.87 -6.17 -9.68
N SER A 243 9.15 -5.32 -8.95
CA SER A 243 7.84 -4.83 -9.36
C SER A 243 7.95 -3.70 -10.40
N ALA A 244 6.91 -3.55 -11.21
CA ALA A 244 6.81 -2.53 -12.26
C ALA A 244 7.98 -2.55 -13.23
N VAL A 245 8.27 -3.71 -13.82
CA VAL A 245 9.35 -3.85 -14.83
C VAL A 245 9.04 -3.18 -16.18
N ASP A 246 7.86 -2.57 -16.30
CA ASP A 246 7.49 -1.62 -17.33
C ASP A 246 7.96 -0.17 -17.03
N ALA A 247 8.59 0.06 -15.89
CA ALA A 247 9.18 1.36 -15.52
C ALA A 247 10.39 1.72 -16.41
N ASP A 248 10.81 2.98 -16.28
CA ASP A 248 11.87 3.58 -17.10
C ASP A 248 13.23 3.49 -16.42
N VAL A 249 13.25 3.68 -15.10
CA VAL A 249 14.45 3.64 -14.26
C VAL A 249 14.25 2.76 -13.04
N ALA A 250 15.33 2.37 -12.37
CA ALA A 250 15.26 1.72 -11.07
C ALA A 250 16.38 2.20 -10.14
N LEU A 251 16.11 2.10 -8.84
CA LEU A 251 17.13 2.16 -7.80
C LEU A 251 17.42 0.74 -7.28
N THR A 252 18.71 0.39 -7.17
CA THR A 252 19.12 -0.94 -6.70
C THR A 252 20.38 -0.90 -5.84
N LEU A 253 20.59 -1.95 -5.05
CA LEU A 253 21.81 -2.16 -4.27
C LEU A 253 22.70 -3.20 -4.92
N ALA A 254 24.01 -2.98 -4.87
CA ALA A 254 25.03 -3.94 -5.26
C ALA A 254 26.30 -3.73 -4.44
N ARG A 255 27.15 -4.76 -4.39
CA ARG A 255 28.48 -4.73 -3.78
C ARG A 255 29.51 -4.32 -4.80
N VAL A 256 30.26 -3.26 -4.52
CA VAL A 256 31.35 -2.83 -5.41
C VAL A 256 32.47 -3.84 -5.33
N VAL A 257 32.94 -4.30 -6.49
CA VAL A 257 34.11 -5.16 -6.63
C VAL A 257 35.36 -4.28 -6.68
N ASP A 258 36.34 -4.54 -5.83
CA ASP A 258 37.61 -3.83 -5.80
C ASP A 258 38.58 -4.32 -6.90
N SER A 259 39.76 -3.68 -6.98
CA SER A 259 40.77 -3.99 -8.01
C SER A 259 41.34 -5.40 -7.91
N ASP A 260 41.24 -6.04 -6.74
CA ASP A 260 41.72 -7.40 -6.49
C ASP A 260 40.62 -8.44 -6.73
N GLY A 261 39.43 -8.01 -7.15
CA GLY A 261 38.28 -8.87 -7.44
C GLY A 261 37.46 -9.24 -6.20
N ASN A 262 37.67 -8.56 -5.07
CA ASN A 262 36.96 -8.84 -3.82
C ASN A 262 35.81 -7.86 -3.58
N ALA A 263 34.91 -8.21 -2.65
CA ALA A 263 33.81 -7.36 -2.22
C ALA A 263 33.59 -7.46 -0.70
N VAL A 264 33.04 -6.39 -0.11
CA VAL A 264 32.80 -6.33 1.34
C VAL A 264 31.43 -6.95 1.68
N GLU A 265 31.40 -7.84 2.67
CA GLU A 265 30.17 -8.43 3.19
C GLU A 265 29.34 -7.46 4.06
N GLY A 266 28.09 -7.85 4.34
CA GLY A 266 27.19 -7.11 5.22
C GLY A 266 26.76 -5.76 4.65
N SER A 267 26.18 -4.92 5.51
CA SER A 267 25.59 -3.63 5.08
C SER A 267 26.63 -2.62 4.60
N ARG A 268 27.88 -2.71 5.07
CA ARG A 268 28.95 -1.75 4.74
C ARG A 268 29.51 -1.94 3.33
N GLY A 269 29.28 -3.10 2.70
CA GLY A 269 29.68 -3.33 1.31
C GLY A 269 28.65 -2.92 0.27
N LEU A 270 27.45 -2.49 0.69
CA LEU A 270 26.36 -2.17 -0.24
C LEU A 270 26.42 -0.70 -0.65
N SER A 271 26.45 -0.45 -1.95
CA SER A 271 26.32 0.87 -2.58
C SER A 271 24.99 0.99 -3.32
N LEU A 272 24.53 2.23 -3.52
CA LEU A 272 23.28 2.52 -4.23
C LEU A 272 23.57 2.86 -5.69
N PHE A 273 22.73 2.37 -6.59
CA PHE A 273 22.85 2.56 -8.03
C PHE A 273 21.53 3.02 -8.65
N LEU A 274 21.64 3.89 -9.65
CA LEU A 274 20.56 4.32 -10.55
C LEU A 274 20.81 3.77 -11.94
N LEU A 275 19.83 3.10 -12.54
CA LEU A 275 19.93 2.60 -13.92
C LEU A 275 18.67 2.84 -14.73
N ARG A 276 18.83 2.95 -16.05
CA ARG A 276 17.72 2.80 -17.02
C ARG A 276 17.41 1.32 -17.19
N ILE A 277 16.13 0.98 -17.26
CA ILE A 277 15.69 -0.40 -17.49
C ILE A 277 15.86 -0.78 -18.97
N ARG A 278 15.58 0.17 -19.87
CA ARG A 278 15.74 0.05 -21.32
C ARG A 278 16.70 1.09 -21.88
N ASP A 279 17.42 0.74 -22.93
CA ASP A 279 18.26 1.66 -23.70
C ASP A 279 17.43 2.55 -24.65
N GLU A 280 18.10 3.43 -25.39
CA GLU A 280 17.45 4.34 -26.35
C GLU A 280 16.77 3.61 -27.52
N SER A 281 17.19 2.38 -27.82
CA SER A 281 16.58 1.52 -28.85
C SER A 281 15.40 0.70 -28.31
N GLY A 282 15.11 0.79 -27.01
CA GLY A 282 14.05 0.05 -26.33
C GLY A 282 14.44 -1.36 -25.88
N ASN A 283 15.70 -1.78 -26.06
CA ASN A 283 16.18 -3.08 -25.56
C ASN A 283 16.46 -3.01 -24.06
N LEU A 284 16.40 -4.15 -23.37
CA LEU A 284 16.78 -4.22 -21.96
C LEU A 284 18.28 -3.96 -21.76
N ASN A 285 18.61 -3.13 -20.77
CA ASN A 285 19.98 -2.76 -20.41
C ASN A 285 20.66 -3.89 -19.60
N GLY A 286 21.21 -4.92 -20.27
CA GLY A 286 21.90 -6.04 -19.62
C GLY A 286 21.02 -6.80 -18.61
N ILE A 287 19.72 -6.84 -18.88
CA ILE A 287 18.70 -7.44 -18.01
C ILE A 287 17.96 -8.52 -18.80
N GLN A 288 17.67 -9.65 -18.14
CA GLN A 288 16.72 -10.65 -18.62
C GLN A 288 15.60 -10.82 -17.59
N MET A 289 14.36 -10.88 -18.06
CA MET A 289 13.21 -11.24 -17.24
C MET A 289 13.08 -12.76 -17.19
N VAL A 290 13.45 -13.36 -16.07
CA VAL A 290 13.44 -14.82 -15.92
C VAL A 290 12.02 -15.36 -15.88
N ARG A 291 11.12 -14.68 -15.17
CA ARG A 291 9.69 -14.99 -15.13
C ARG A 291 8.91 -13.86 -14.48
N LEU A 292 7.61 -13.83 -14.73
CA LEU A 292 6.67 -13.11 -13.86
C LEU A 292 6.29 -13.98 -12.65
N LYS A 293 6.03 -13.32 -11.52
CA LYS A 293 5.51 -13.97 -10.31
C LYS A 293 4.03 -14.32 -10.52
N ASN A 294 3.63 -15.53 -10.11
CA ASN A 294 2.23 -15.86 -9.90
C ASN A 294 1.86 -15.49 -8.45
N LYS A 295 1.03 -14.46 -8.28
CA LYS A 295 0.79 -13.80 -6.99
C LYS A 295 -0.65 -14.00 -6.52
N LEU A 296 -0.86 -13.97 -5.20
CA LEU A 296 -2.19 -14.01 -4.57
C LEU A 296 -3.06 -12.84 -5.05
N GLY A 297 -2.61 -11.61 -4.79
CA GLY A 297 -3.17 -10.37 -5.32
C GLY A 297 -2.11 -9.59 -6.10
N THR A 298 -2.40 -8.32 -6.38
CA THR A 298 -1.59 -7.44 -7.21
C THR A 298 -1.37 -8.00 -8.63
N LYS A 299 -2.32 -8.75 -9.17
CA LYS A 299 -2.13 -9.48 -10.43
C LYS A 299 -2.02 -8.54 -11.64
N GLN A 300 -2.56 -7.33 -11.52
CA GLN A 300 -2.40 -6.22 -12.46
C GLN A 300 -0.93 -5.81 -12.66
N LEU A 301 -0.12 -5.89 -11.58
CA LEU A 301 1.25 -5.37 -11.53
C LEU A 301 2.26 -6.38 -12.08
N PRO A 302 3.07 -6.05 -13.11
CA PRO A 302 4.13 -6.93 -13.58
C PRO A 302 5.29 -6.98 -12.57
N THR A 303 5.34 -8.05 -11.78
CA THR A 303 6.46 -8.34 -10.87
C THR A 303 7.29 -9.48 -11.45
N ALA A 304 8.57 -9.21 -11.75
CA ALA A 304 9.47 -10.18 -12.35
C ALA A 304 10.60 -10.61 -11.41
N GLU A 305 11.22 -11.71 -11.79
CA GLU A 305 12.59 -12.05 -11.41
C GLU A 305 13.54 -11.56 -12.50
N LEU A 306 14.57 -10.82 -12.13
CA LEU A 306 15.53 -10.24 -13.08
C LEU A 306 16.92 -10.85 -12.87
N LEU A 307 17.49 -11.36 -13.95
CA LEU A 307 18.92 -11.64 -14.04
C LEU A 307 19.60 -10.41 -14.64
N LEU A 308 20.57 -9.85 -13.91
CA LEU A 308 21.43 -8.77 -14.37
C LEU A 308 22.75 -9.40 -14.79
N ASP A 309 23.12 -9.16 -16.04
CA ASP A 309 24.38 -9.61 -16.61
C ASP A 309 24.94 -8.47 -17.47
N GLY A 310 25.81 -7.66 -16.86
CA GLY A 310 26.38 -6.49 -17.51
C GLY A 310 25.47 -5.27 -17.56
N ALA A 311 24.42 -5.19 -16.73
CA ALA A 311 23.51 -4.03 -16.70
C ALA A 311 24.27 -2.75 -16.30
N ILE A 312 24.22 -1.71 -17.14
CA ILE A 312 24.95 -0.46 -16.90
C ILE A 312 24.21 0.39 -15.88
N ALA A 313 24.89 0.82 -14.82
CA ALA A 313 24.31 1.63 -13.75
C ALA A 313 25.28 2.68 -13.22
N GLU A 314 24.75 3.82 -12.78
CA GLU A 314 25.52 4.90 -12.14
C GLU A 314 25.44 4.76 -10.63
N ARG A 315 26.59 4.73 -9.95
CA ARG A 315 26.69 4.72 -8.50
C ARG A 315 26.29 6.10 -7.98
N ILE A 316 25.41 6.12 -6.98
CA ILE A 316 24.93 7.36 -6.35
C ILE A 316 25.11 7.32 -4.83
N GLY A 317 25.37 8.49 -4.23
CA GLY A 317 25.69 8.60 -2.81
C GLY A 317 27.10 8.11 -2.48
N GLU A 318 27.36 7.82 -1.21
CA GLU A 318 28.68 7.36 -0.73
C GLU A 318 28.85 5.84 -0.90
N PRO A 319 30.05 5.34 -1.28
CA PRO A 319 30.33 3.90 -1.32
C PRO A 319 30.06 3.24 0.04
N GLY A 320 29.44 2.06 0.04
CA GLY A 320 29.15 1.30 1.26
C GLY A 320 28.04 1.88 2.15
N ARG A 321 27.39 2.97 1.71
CA ARG A 321 26.29 3.64 2.40
C ARG A 321 24.95 3.49 1.67
N GLY A 322 24.82 2.47 0.82
CA GLY A 322 23.64 2.26 -0.02
C GLY A 322 22.34 2.08 0.76
N VAL A 323 22.38 1.36 1.89
CA VAL A 323 21.21 1.17 2.78
C VAL A 323 20.75 2.51 3.40
N ALA A 324 21.70 3.38 3.74
CA ALA A 324 21.38 4.73 4.22
C ALA A 324 20.85 5.62 3.08
N GLY A 325 21.43 5.52 1.89
CA GLY A 325 20.97 6.28 0.72
C GLY A 325 19.54 5.94 0.30
N ILE A 326 19.16 4.66 0.33
CA ILE A 326 17.81 4.20 -0.07
C ILE A 326 16.74 4.40 1.02
N SER A 327 17.10 4.84 2.23
CA SER A 327 16.12 4.93 3.34
C SER A 327 14.98 5.91 3.04
N ASN A 328 15.23 6.94 2.23
CA ASN A 328 14.19 7.89 1.80
C ASN A 328 13.12 7.22 0.94
N MET A 329 13.52 6.39 -0.02
CA MET A 329 12.61 5.55 -0.80
C MET A 329 11.75 4.68 0.13
N LEU A 330 12.38 3.96 1.07
CA LEU A 330 11.66 3.10 2.02
C LEU A 330 10.62 3.89 2.84
N ASN A 331 10.97 5.07 3.33
CA ASN A 331 10.06 5.86 4.16
C ASN A 331 8.86 6.40 3.36
N ILE A 332 9.08 6.89 2.13
CA ILE A 332 7.98 7.35 1.26
C ILE A 332 7.07 6.19 0.84
N THR A 333 7.65 5.06 0.44
CA THR A 333 6.88 3.87 0.03
C THR A 333 6.11 3.25 1.20
N ARG A 334 6.63 3.32 2.43
CA ARG A 334 5.90 2.92 3.65
C ARG A 334 4.66 3.79 3.91
N ILE A 335 4.74 5.11 3.67
CA ILE A 335 3.56 5.99 3.76
C ILE A 335 2.55 5.63 2.66
N HIS A 336 2.98 5.45 1.41
CA HIS A 336 2.11 4.99 0.31
C HIS A 336 1.47 3.63 0.61
N ASN A 337 2.20 2.71 1.23
CA ASN A 337 1.64 1.45 1.65
C ASN A 337 0.53 1.62 2.68
N ALA A 338 0.70 2.51 3.66
CA ALA A 338 -0.34 2.82 4.63
C ALA A 338 -1.56 3.48 3.96
N VAL A 339 -1.34 4.33 2.95
CA VAL A 339 -2.41 4.86 2.09
C VAL A 339 -3.17 3.72 1.43
N ALA A 340 -2.48 2.73 0.86
CA ALA A 340 -3.13 1.57 0.24
C ALA A 340 -3.94 0.75 1.24
N SER A 341 -3.37 0.41 2.40
CA SER A 341 -4.08 -0.29 3.48
C SER A 341 -5.38 0.42 3.85
N LEU A 342 -5.31 1.74 4.09
CA LEU A 342 -6.47 2.55 4.47
C LEU A 342 -7.46 2.74 3.32
N GLY A 343 -6.98 2.84 2.07
CA GLY A 343 -7.81 2.89 0.88
C GLY A 343 -8.66 1.64 0.71
N TYR A 344 -8.08 0.45 0.93
CA TYR A 344 -8.83 -0.81 0.91
C TYR A 344 -9.84 -0.91 2.07
N MET A 345 -9.43 -0.53 3.28
CA MET A 345 -10.32 -0.50 4.45
C MET A 345 -11.51 0.45 4.24
N ARG A 346 -11.27 1.66 3.72
CA ARG A 346 -12.33 2.61 3.39
C ARG A 346 -13.22 2.10 2.26
N ARG A 347 -12.64 1.54 1.19
CA ARG A 347 -13.37 1.05 0.02
C ARG A 347 -14.38 -0.02 0.42
N ILE A 348 -13.96 -1.03 1.18
CA ILE A 348 -14.87 -2.11 1.56
C ILE A 348 -15.97 -1.62 2.50
N ILE A 349 -15.69 -0.69 3.43
CA ILE A 349 -16.72 -0.07 4.27
C ILE A 349 -17.72 0.72 3.43
N SER A 350 -17.26 1.51 2.45
CA SER A 350 -18.12 2.30 1.56
C SER A 350 -19.06 1.41 0.73
N LEU A 351 -18.53 0.34 0.14
CA LEU A 351 -19.35 -0.62 -0.61
C LEU A 351 -20.32 -1.39 0.31
N ALA A 352 -19.85 -1.85 1.48
CA ALA A 352 -20.66 -2.63 2.42
C ALA A 352 -21.82 -1.81 2.98
N ARG A 353 -21.59 -0.56 3.38
CA ARG A 353 -22.66 0.31 3.89
C ARG A 353 -23.68 0.64 2.80
N ASP A 354 -23.25 0.85 1.56
CA ASP A 354 -24.18 1.08 0.44
C ASP A 354 -25.03 -0.16 0.17
N TYR A 355 -24.40 -1.33 0.04
CA TYR A 355 -25.10 -2.60 -0.15
C TYR A 355 -26.08 -2.90 0.98
N SER A 356 -25.74 -2.50 2.21
CA SER A 356 -26.60 -2.70 3.37
C SER A 356 -27.96 -2.00 3.26
N THR A 357 -28.05 -0.95 2.42
CA THR A 357 -29.31 -0.24 2.14
C THR A 357 -30.16 -0.89 1.06
N LYS A 358 -29.60 -1.85 0.32
CA LYS A 358 -30.24 -2.53 -0.82
C LYS A 358 -30.58 -3.99 -0.52
N ARG A 359 -29.76 -4.65 0.32
CA ARG A 359 -29.92 -6.08 0.61
C ARG A 359 -30.95 -6.31 1.71
N VAL A 360 -32.07 -6.91 1.35
CA VAL A 360 -33.12 -7.32 2.28
C VAL A 360 -32.80 -8.69 2.89
N VAL A 361 -32.79 -8.77 4.21
CA VAL A 361 -32.69 -10.01 4.99
C VAL A 361 -33.72 -9.97 6.12
N PHE A 362 -34.48 -11.06 6.26
CA PHE A 362 -35.55 -11.16 7.26
C PHE A 362 -36.56 -9.99 7.22
N GLY A 363 -36.93 -9.54 6.02
CA GLY A 363 -38.00 -8.55 5.81
C GLY A 363 -37.58 -7.08 5.86
N GLN A 364 -36.31 -6.76 6.11
CA GLN A 364 -35.78 -5.38 6.06
C GLN A 364 -34.34 -5.32 5.54
N THR A 365 -33.85 -4.13 5.23
CA THR A 365 -32.47 -3.94 4.74
C THR A 365 -31.45 -4.23 5.85
N GLN A 366 -30.26 -4.74 5.51
CA GLN A 366 -29.16 -4.99 6.45
C GLN A 366 -28.85 -3.76 7.33
N SER A 367 -28.96 -2.54 6.77
CA SER A 367 -28.75 -1.26 7.46
C SER A 367 -29.65 -1.03 8.68
N LYS A 368 -30.78 -1.74 8.79
CA LYS A 368 -31.72 -1.66 9.92
C LYS A 368 -31.43 -2.68 11.02
N TRP A 369 -30.55 -3.64 10.78
CA TRP A 369 -30.19 -4.67 11.76
C TRP A 369 -29.09 -4.16 12.70
N PRO A 370 -29.33 -4.08 14.02
CA PRO A 370 -28.36 -3.53 14.98
C PRO A 370 -27.01 -4.26 15.00
N LEU A 371 -27.02 -5.58 14.79
CA LEU A 371 -25.78 -6.36 14.74
C LEU A 371 -24.90 -5.93 13.55
N HIS A 372 -25.49 -5.75 12.38
CA HIS A 372 -24.76 -5.35 11.17
C HIS A 372 -24.13 -3.96 11.31
N THR A 373 -24.88 -3.01 11.87
CA THR A 373 -24.35 -1.66 12.11
C THR A 373 -23.33 -1.61 13.25
N THR A 374 -23.43 -2.51 14.25
CA THR A 374 -22.41 -2.66 15.31
C THR A 374 -21.06 -3.11 14.73
N THR A 375 -21.07 -4.12 13.84
CA THR A 375 -19.87 -4.59 13.14
C THR A 375 -19.24 -3.47 12.30
N LEU A 376 -20.02 -2.84 11.42
CA LEU A 376 -19.52 -1.74 10.57
C LEU A 376 -19.03 -0.54 11.39
N ALA A 377 -19.68 -0.21 12.51
CA ALA A 377 -19.25 0.88 13.38
C ALA A 377 -17.88 0.62 14.00
N LYS A 378 -17.57 -0.63 14.41
CA LYS A 378 -16.25 -0.98 14.93
C LYS A 378 -15.16 -0.84 13.87
N MET A 379 -15.42 -1.32 12.65
CA MET A 379 -14.52 -1.16 11.51
C MET A 379 -14.26 0.33 11.19
N GLU A 380 -15.32 1.15 11.24
CA GLU A 380 -15.21 2.60 11.02
C GLU A 380 -14.36 3.29 12.10
N VAL A 381 -14.55 2.94 13.37
CA VAL A 381 -13.77 3.48 14.49
C VAL A 381 -12.28 3.21 14.30
N GLU A 382 -11.92 1.97 13.95
CA GLU A 382 -10.53 1.58 13.70
C GLU A 382 -9.92 2.30 12.49
N THR A 383 -10.69 2.42 11.41
CA THR A 383 -10.26 3.07 10.17
C THR A 383 -9.99 4.56 10.41
N ARG A 384 -10.87 5.27 11.13
CA ARG A 384 -10.69 6.70 11.42
C ARG A 384 -9.44 6.99 12.24
N GLY A 385 -9.12 6.15 13.25
CA GLY A 385 -7.92 6.32 14.06
C GLY A 385 -6.63 6.23 13.25
N SER A 386 -6.54 5.25 12.34
CA SER A 386 -5.36 5.09 11.47
C SER A 386 -5.33 6.10 10.33
N MET A 387 -6.48 6.58 9.86
CA MET A 387 -6.59 7.65 8.87
C MET A 387 -6.04 8.99 9.40
N LEU A 388 -6.35 9.37 10.64
CA LEU A 388 -5.75 10.58 11.23
C LEU A 388 -4.23 10.43 11.43
N LEU A 389 -3.76 9.22 11.75
CA LEU A 389 -2.32 8.93 11.85
C LEU A 389 -1.60 9.05 10.51
N LEU A 390 -2.27 8.67 9.42
CA LEU A 390 -1.79 8.89 8.05
C LEU A 390 -1.63 10.38 7.75
N PHE A 391 -2.64 11.19 8.05
CA PHE A 391 -2.57 12.63 7.80
C PHE A 391 -1.60 13.36 8.72
N GLU A 392 -1.40 12.90 9.96
CA GLU A 392 -0.31 13.37 10.82
C GLU A 392 1.06 13.04 10.20
N SER A 393 1.22 11.87 9.59
CA SER A 393 2.46 11.51 8.89
C SER A 393 2.69 12.39 7.65
N ALA A 394 1.62 12.72 6.91
CA ALA A 394 1.67 13.66 5.79
C ALA A 394 2.04 15.09 6.26
N ARG A 395 1.43 15.54 7.37
CA ARG A 395 1.72 16.81 8.06
C ARG A 395 3.21 16.91 8.39
N LEU A 396 3.75 15.88 9.06
CA LEU A 396 5.14 15.80 9.48
C LEU A 396 6.12 15.73 8.29
N LEU A 397 5.79 14.95 7.27
CA LEU A 397 6.60 14.86 6.05
C LEU A 397 6.70 16.22 5.35
N GLY A 398 5.56 16.91 5.18
CA GLY A 398 5.52 18.22 4.55
C GLY A 398 6.29 19.29 5.36
N LEU A 399 6.18 19.29 6.69
CA LEU A 399 6.99 20.19 7.54
C LEU A 399 8.50 19.92 7.42
N SER A 400 8.89 18.65 7.36
CA SER A 400 10.29 18.25 7.18
C SER A 400 10.84 18.74 5.85
N GLU A 401 10.06 18.61 4.77
CA GLU A 401 10.43 19.09 3.45
C GLU A 401 10.46 20.61 3.33
N ALA A 402 9.64 21.31 4.11
CA ALA A 402 9.67 22.76 4.19
C ALA A 402 10.83 23.31 5.04
N GLY A 403 11.60 22.45 5.73
CA GLY A 403 12.59 22.88 6.71
C GLY A 403 11.98 23.55 7.94
N LYS A 404 10.70 23.23 8.25
CA LYS A 404 9.91 23.82 9.34
C LYS A 404 9.66 22.85 10.51
N SER A 405 10.25 21.65 10.47
CA SER A 405 10.13 20.69 11.57
C SER A 405 10.85 21.20 12.82
N SER A 406 10.15 21.15 13.96
CA SER A 406 10.83 21.13 15.25
C SER A 406 11.60 19.82 15.45
N ASP A 407 12.49 19.76 16.43
CA ASP A 407 13.18 18.50 16.79
C ASP A 407 12.18 17.38 17.13
N ILE A 408 11.06 17.74 17.77
CA ILE A 408 9.96 16.80 18.07
C ILE A 408 9.32 16.30 16.77
N ASP A 409 9.04 17.19 15.81
CA ASP A 409 8.44 16.78 14.54
C ASP A 409 9.37 15.83 13.77
N ALA A 410 10.68 16.10 13.74
CA ALA A 410 11.65 15.23 13.07
C ALA A 410 11.72 13.83 13.71
N MET A 411 11.75 13.76 15.05
CA MET A 411 11.70 12.50 15.80
C MET A 411 10.38 11.75 15.56
N MET A 412 9.25 12.47 15.53
CA MET A 412 7.94 11.88 15.29
C MET A 412 7.79 11.37 13.87
N LEU A 413 8.31 12.06 12.86
CA LEU A 413 8.30 11.55 11.49
C LEU A 413 9.05 10.22 11.40
N ARG A 414 10.25 10.13 11.98
CA ARG A 414 11.06 8.91 11.95
C ARG A 414 10.40 7.74 12.69
N LEU A 415 9.72 8.01 13.82
CA LEU A 415 9.00 7.02 14.60
C LEU A 415 7.71 6.57 13.90
N ILE A 416 6.92 7.52 13.41
CA ILE A 416 5.56 7.22 12.98
C ILE A 416 5.49 6.52 11.62
N THR A 417 6.45 6.75 10.73
CA THR A 417 6.48 6.06 9.43
C THR A 417 6.42 4.53 9.55
N PRO A 418 7.32 3.84 10.31
CA PRO A 418 7.20 2.40 10.50
C PRO A 418 5.95 2.01 11.31
N VAL A 419 5.57 2.77 12.36
CA VAL A 419 4.38 2.49 13.20
C VAL A 419 3.09 2.51 12.38
N LEU A 420 2.88 3.55 11.57
CA LEU A 420 1.73 3.70 10.70
C LEU A 420 1.65 2.53 9.72
N LYS A 421 2.75 2.24 9.01
CA LYS A 421 2.78 1.19 7.98
C LYS A 421 2.45 -0.17 8.60
N LEU A 422 3.12 -0.55 9.70
CA LEU A 422 2.91 -1.86 10.32
C LEU A 422 1.51 -2.01 10.91
N TYR A 423 0.94 -0.93 11.44
CA TYR A 423 -0.35 -0.97 12.13
C TYR A 423 -1.50 -1.02 11.12
N ALA A 424 -1.56 -0.06 10.18
CA ALA A 424 -2.56 -0.06 9.12
C ALA A 424 -2.45 -1.33 8.25
N GLY A 425 -1.22 -1.77 7.92
CA GLY A 425 -1.00 -3.00 7.18
C GLY A 425 -1.52 -4.25 7.91
N LYS A 426 -1.44 -4.30 9.24
CA LYS A 426 -1.99 -5.43 10.01
C LYS A 426 -3.52 -5.35 10.14
N GLN A 427 -4.11 -4.17 10.21
CA GLN A 427 -5.56 -3.98 10.28
C GLN A 427 -6.26 -4.31 8.95
N ALA A 428 -5.60 -4.05 7.82
CA ALA A 428 -6.23 -4.10 6.50
C ALA A 428 -6.90 -5.45 6.19
N VAL A 429 -6.23 -6.58 6.42
CA VAL A 429 -6.76 -7.89 6.00
C VAL A 429 -7.95 -8.34 6.83
N PRO A 430 -7.91 -8.35 8.18
CA PRO A 430 -9.07 -8.71 8.98
C PRO A 430 -10.27 -7.81 8.69
N LEU A 431 -10.05 -6.50 8.57
CA LEU A 431 -11.12 -5.55 8.31
C LEU A 431 -11.74 -5.76 6.93
N VAL A 432 -10.93 -5.99 5.89
CA VAL A 432 -11.46 -6.30 4.56
C VAL A 432 -12.15 -7.66 4.51
N SER A 433 -11.66 -8.65 5.28
CA SER A 433 -12.32 -9.95 5.43
C SER A 433 -13.72 -9.81 6.02
N GLU A 434 -13.86 -9.06 7.12
CA GLU A 434 -15.17 -8.74 7.73
C GLU A 434 -16.08 -7.97 6.74
N GLY A 435 -15.47 -7.08 5.96
CA GLY A 435 -16.18 -6.28 4.96
C GLY A 435 -16.72 -7.10 3.79
N ILE A 436 -15.98 -8.09 3.27
CA ILE A 436 -16.52 -8.98 2.22
C ILE A 436 -17.62 -9.89 2.76
N GLU A 437 -17.58 -10.26 4.05
CA GLU A 437 -18.61 -11.07 4.70
C GLU A 437 -19.97 -10.34 4.77
N CYS A 438 -20.00 -9.01 4.77
CA CYS A 438 -21.22 -8.20 4.67
C CYS A 438 -22.06 -8.51 3.42
N PHE A 439 -21.43 -9.03 2.36
CA PHE A 439 -22.07 -9.42 1.10
C PHE A 439 -22.42 -10.91 1.03
N GLY A 440 -22.09 -11.70 2.05
CA GLY A 440 -22.27 -13.15 2.08
C GLY A 440 -21.56 -13.83 0.90
N GLY A 441 -22.25 -14.77 0.26
CA GLY A 441 -21.71 -15.50 -0.90
C GLY A 441 -21.22 -14.57 -2.03
N GLN A 442 -21.88 -13.44 -2.28
CA GLN A 442 -21.46 -12.49 -3.32
C GLN A 442 -20.10 -11.86 -3.02
N GLY A 443 -19.75 -11.66 -1.75
CA GLY A 443 -18.43 -11.12 -1.34
C GLY A 443 -17.27 -12.05 -1.69
N TYR A 444 -17.55 -13.33 -1.95
CA TYR A 444 -16.56 -14.34 -2.32
C TYR A 444 -16.45 -14.56 -3.83
N MET A 445 -17.34 -13.97 -4.64
CA MET A 445 -17.36 -14.18 -6.10
C MET A 445 -16.43 -13.20 -6.80
N GLU A 446 -15.43 -13.72 -7.52
CA GLU A 446 -14.38 -12.91 -8.18
C GLU A 446 -14.92 -11.95 -9.23
N ASP A 447 -16.03 -12.27 -9.90
CA ASP A 447 -16.66 -11.45 -10.93
C ASP A 447 -17.28 -10.15 -10.36
N THR A 448 -17.59 -10.11 -9.06
CA THR A 448 -18.02 -8.88 -8.35
C THR A 448 -16.90 -7.86 -8.15
N GLY A 449 -15.64 -8.30 -8.19
CA GLY A 449 -14.46 -7.48 -7.88
C GLY A 449 -14.16 -7.31 -6.38
N LEU A 450 -15.06 -7.74 -5.47
CA LEU A 450 -14.84 -7.63 -4.03
C LEU A 450 -13.63 -8.46 -3.53
N PRO A 451 -13.41 -9.71 -3.97
CA PRO A 451 -12.25 -10.49 -3.55
C PRO A 451 -10.89 -9.87 -3.92
N THR A 452 -10.84 -9.04 -4.99
CA THR A 452 -9.63 -8.30 -5.37
C THR A 452 -9.16 -7.40 -4.21
N ILE A 453 -10.09 -6.73 -3.51
CA ILE A 453 -9.76 -5.86 -2.38
C ILE A 453 -9.06 -6.67 -1.26
N LEU A 454 -9.54 -7.87 -0.96
CA LEU A 454 -8.93 -8.74 0.07
C LEU A 454 -7.56 -9.26 -0.37
N ARG A 455 -7.47 -9.79 -1.59
CA ARG A 455 -6.21 -10.34 -2.13
C ARG A 455 -5.13 -9.27 -2.21
N ASP A 456 -5.51 -8.04 -2.57
CA ASP A 456 -4.59 -6.92 -2.69
C ASP A 456 -4.22 -6.33 -1.33
N ALA A 457 -5.17 -6.19 -0.39
CA ALA A 457 -4.87 -5.74 0.97
C ALA A 457 -3.81 -6.60 1.68
N GLN A 458 -3.75 -7.90 1.36
CA GLN A 458 -2.79 -8.85 1.94
C GLN A 458 -1.34 -8.60 1.53
N VAL A 459 -1.06 -7.83 0.47
CA VAL A 459 0.33 -7.45 0.16
C VAL A 459 0.88 -6.42 1.15
N THR A 460 0.01 -5.57 1.69
CA THR A 460 0.39 -4.40 2.50
C THR A 460 1.09 -4.72 3.84
N PRO A 461 0.81 -5.82 4.55
CA PRO A 461 1.61 -6.23 5.70
C PRO A 461 2.93 -6.95 5.34
N ILE A 462 3.22 -7.20 4.04
CA ILE A 462 4.34 -8.03 3.59
C ILE A 462 5.48 -7.19 3.01
N TRP A 463 5.24 -6.47 1.90
CA TRP A 463 6.27 -5.70 1.21
C TRP A 463 6.69 -4.44 2.00
N GLU A 464 7.80 -3.80 1.64
CA GLU A 464 8.35 -2.63 2.35
C GLU A 464 8.54 -2.83 3.88
N GLY A 465 8.77 -4.08 4.29
CA GLY A 465 8.97 -4.50 5.67
C GLY A 465 7.72 -5.16 6.27
N THR A 466 7.89 -6.38 6.77
CA THR A 466 6.82 -7.08 7.47
C THR A 466 6.49 -6.42 8.80
N THR A 467 5.34 -6.75 9.40
CA THR A 467 4.93 -6.20 10.71
C THR A 467 6.04 -6.31 11.75
N ASN A 468 6.70 -7.47 11.89
CA ASN A 468 7.78 -7.65 12.87
C ASN A 468 9.04 -6.88 12.51
N VAL A 469 9.43 -6.87 11.23
CA VAL A 469 10.64 -6.16 10.79
C VAL A 469 10.51 -4.66 11.03
N LEU A 470 9.33 -4.09 10.79
CA LEU A 470 9.09 -2.67 11.10
C LEU A 470 8.93 -2.41 12.59
N SER A 471 8.45 -3.37 13.38
CA SER A 471 8.49 -3.26 14.84
C SER A 471 9.92 -3.26 15.38
N LEU A 472 10.84 -4.02 14.77
CA LEU A 472 12.27 -3.92 15.08
C LEU A 472 12.86 -2.59 14.60
N ASP A 473 12.38 -2.03 13.48
CA ASP A 473 12.77 -0.68 13.07
C ASP A 473 12.31 0.38 14.08
N VAL A 474 11.14 0.22 14.70
CA VAL A 474 10.69 1.08 15.83
C VAL A 474 11.67 0.99 17.00
N LEU A 475 12.12 -0.21 17.39
CA LEU A 475 13.16 -0.35 18.43
C LEU A 475 14.49 0.30 18.02
N ARG A 476 14.86 0.22 16.74
CA ARG A 476 16.04 0.92 16.21
C ARG A 476 15.91 2.44 16.33
N VAL A 477 14.71 3.00 16.16
CA VAL A 477 14.45 4.43 16.41
C VAL A 477 14.73 4.78 17.87
N PHE A 478 14.23 3.97 18.82
CA PHE A 478 14.52 4.16 20.24
C PHE A 478 15.99 3.98 20.63
N SER A 479 16.74 3.20 19.85
CA SER A 479 18.18 2.95 20.08
C SER A 479 19.08 4.10 19.56
N GLY A 480 18.48 5.16 19.01
CA GLY A 480 19.19 6.37 18.57
C GLY A 480 19.74 7.20 19.74
N LYS A 481 20.33 8.37 19.41
CA LYS A 481 20.89 9.27 20.43
C LYS A 481 19.82 10.13 21.10
N GLU A 482 18.71 10.38 20.41
CA GLU A 482 17.64 11.24 20.85
C GLU A 482 16.64 10.51 21.77
N ASN A 483 16.05 11.23 22.73
CA ASN A 483 15.02 10.66 23.60
C ASN A 483 13.63 10.66 22.91
N ILE A 484 13.44 9.67 22.04
CA ILE A 484 12.21 9.50 21.25
C ILE A 484 10.96 9.32 22.14
N LEU A 485 11.09 8.64 23.28
CA LEU A 485 9.98 8.40 24.20
C LEU A 485 9.48 9.70 24.84
N LEU A 486 10.41 10.61 25.20
CA LEU A 486 10.07 11.94 25.68
C LEU A 486 9.42 12.79 24.59
N ALA A 487 9.95 12.75 23.36
CA ALA A 487 9.37 13.47 22.22
C ALA A 487 7.93 13.00 21.92
N PHE A 488 7.71 11.69 21.95
CA PHE A 488 6.38 11.09 21.81
C PHE A 488 5.43 11.56 22.92
N GLY A 489 5.87 11.52 24.18
CA GLY A 489 5.06 12.02 25.30
C GLY A 489 4.69 13.50 25.16
N LYS A 490 5.65 14.36 24.76
CA LYS A 490 5.39 15.79 24.51
C LYS A 490 4.36 15.98 23.39
N ARG A 491 4.45 15.22 22.30
CA ARG A 491 3.50 15.32 21.19
C ARG A 491 2.10 14.88 21.59
N VAL A 492 1.97 13.79 22.35
CA VAL A 492 0.69 13.35 22.93
C VAL A 492 0.11 14.44 23.83
N SER A 493 0.90 15.00 24.75
CA SER A 493 0.43 16.09 25.63
C SER A 493 -0.02 17.34 24.86
N GLN A 494 0.61 17.67 23.73
CA GLN A 494 0.17 18.78 22.87
C GLN A 494 -1.22 18.52 22.29
N LEU A 495 -1.48 17.31 21.79
CA LEU A 495 -2.79 16.94 21.24
C LEU A 495 -3.88 16.91 22.31
N LEU A 496 -3.55 16.53 23.55
CA LEU A 496 -4.48 16.48 24.67
C LEU A 496 -4.65 17.83 25.40
N LYS A 497 -3.91 18.87 25.00
CA LYS A 497 -3.92 20.17 25.68
C LYS A 497 -5.28 20.86 25.57
N ASN A 498 -5.87 20.82 24.38
CA ASN A 498 -7.13 21.53 24.07
C ASN A 498 -8.34 20.58 24.08
N THR A 499 -8.28 19.47 24.82
CA THR A 499 -9.40 18.53 24.91
C THR A 499 -10.65 19.22 25.47
N SER A 500 -11.75 19.14 24.73
CA SER A 500 -13.05 19.72 25.12
C SER A 500 -13.58 19.12 26.43
N ASN A 501 -14.33 19.90 27.21
CA ASN A 501 -14.95 19.49 28.48
C ASN A 501 -16.07 18.44 28.34
N GLU A 502 -16.35 17.97 27.13
CA GLU A 502 -17.28 16.86 26.88
C GLU A 502 -16.88 15.60 27.69
N PRO A 503 -17.78 15.02 28.52
CA PRO A 503 -17.42 13.95 29.46
C PRO A 503 -16.77 12.72 28.80
N LYS A 504 -17.21 12.35 27.59
CA LYS A 504 -16.63 11.25 26.84
C LYS A 504 -15.18 11.53 26.42
N LEU A 505 -14.88 12.75 26.00
CA LEU A 505 -13.52 13.15 25.59
C LEU A 505 -12.57 13.25 26.79
N GLN A 506 -13.07 13.66 27.96
CA GLN A 506 -12.28 13.67 29.19
C GLN A 506 -11.89 12.24 29.63
N LYS A 507 -12.82 11.27 29.53
CA LYS A 507 -12.51 9.85 29.78
C LYS A 507 -11.50 9.29 28.76
N ALA A 508 -11.66 9.65 27.49
CA ALA A 508 -10.73 9.24 26.44
C ALA A 508 -9.31 9.79 26.70
N LYS A 509 -9.21 11.07 27.06
CA LYS A 509 -7.94 11.71 27.47
C LYS A 509 -7.28 10.99 28.63
N GLN A 510 -8.02 10.71 29.70
CA GLN A 510 -7.51 9.97 30.86
C GLN A 510 -6.96 8.59 30.44
N SER A 511 -7.70 7.86 29.60
CA SER A 511 -7.29 6.54 29.11
C SER A 511 -5.97 6.61 28.32
N VAL A 512 -5.79 7.66 27.50
CA VAL A 512 -4.55 7.89 26.74
C VAL A 512 -3.38 8.25 27.68
N GLU A 513 -3.60 9.11 28.67
CA GLU A 513 -2.57 9.51 29.64
C GLU A 513 -2.10 8.32 30.50
N GLU A 514 -3.03 7.47 30.95
CA GLU A 514 -2.74 6.23 31.68
C GLU A 514 -1.93 5.25 30.82
N ALA A 515 -2.34 5.03 29.57
CA ALA A 515 -1.64 4.14 28.65
C ALA A 515 -0.23 4.65 28.30
N LEU A 516 -0.07 5.97 28.11
CA LEU A 516 1.24 6.59 27.86
C LEU A 516 2.16 6.41 29.07
N LYS A 517 1.65 6.65 30.28
CA LYS A 517 2.42 6.48 31.52
C LYS A 517 2.87 5.03 31.72
N GLU A 518 1.99 4.06 31.47
CA GLU A 518 2.34 2.65 31.60
C GLU A 518 3.36 2.22 30.54
N LEU A 519 3.21 2.67 29.28
CA LEU A 519 4.21 2.43 28.24
C LEU A 519 5.58 2.99 28.65
N GLN A 520 5.63 4.23 29.12
CA GLN A 520 6.87 4.86 29.57
C GLN A 520 7.53 4.07 30.69
N LYS A 521 6.75 3.70 31.71
CA LYS A 521 7.22 2.89 32.84
C LYS A 521 7.80 1.55 32.40
N LEU A 522 7.12 0.84 31.49
CA LEU A 522 7.58 -0.46 30.99
C LEU A 522 8.89 -0.33 30.19
N LEU A 523 9.01 0.69 29.33
CA LEU A 523 10.22 0.89 28.53
C LEU A 523 11.42 1.33 29.38
N VAL A 524 11.22 2.20 30.38
CA VAL A 524 12.27 2.55 31.34
C VAL A 524 12.71 1.33 32.15
N LYS A 525 11.77 0.51 32.63
CA LYS A 525 12.10 -0.72 33.36
C LYS A 525 12.89 -1.71 32.48
N ALA A 526 12.56 -1.78 31.19
CA ALA A 526 13.27 -2.61 30.23
C ALA A 526 14.71 -2.10 29.99
N SER A 527 14.92 -0.79 29.91
CA SER A 527 16.28 -0.23 29.80
C SER A 527 17.11 -0.48 31.05
N ASP A 528 16.52 -0.33 32.24
CA ASP A 528 17.21 -0.55 33.52
C ASP A 528 17.61 -2.02 33.72
N SER A 529 16.80 -2.94 33.19
CA SER A 529 17.03 -4.39 33.32
C SER A 529 17.93 -4.96 32.22
N ALA A 530 18.21 -4.22 31.14
CA ALA A 530 19.01 -4.69 30.02
C ALA A 530 20.42 -5.18 30.42
N VAL A 531 21.01 -4.59 31.47
CA VAL A 531 22.35 -4.95 31.99
C VAL A 531 22.37 -6.36 32.62
N LYS A 532 21.22 -6.86 33.10
CA LYS A 532 21.12 -8.17 33.75
C LYS A 532 21.04 -9.35 32.77
N GLY A 533 20.76 -9.08 31.49
CA GLY A 533 20.69 -10.11 30.44
C GLY A 533 19.44 -11.00 30.46
N ASP A 534 18.48 -10.74 31.35
CA ASP A 534 17.23 -11.50 31.50
C ASP A 534 16.04 -10.91 30.72
N THR A 535 16.27 -9.81 30.01
CA THR A 535 15.24 -8.96 29.39
C THR A 535 15.37 -8.93 27.86
N ARG A 536 14.29 -9.27 27.15
CA ARG A 536 14.17 -9.35 25.69
C ARG A 536 13.08 -8.43 25.15
N ILE A 537 13.45 -7.17 24.93
CA ILE A 537 12.55 -6.16 24.35
C ILE A 537 12.13 -6.49 22.91
N ASP A 538 12.95 -7.22 22.17
CA ASP A 538 12.68 -7.67 20.80
C ASP A 538 11.49 -8.62 20.71
N SER A 539 11.25 -9.44 21.75
CA SER A 539 10.10 -10.36 21.82
C SER A 539 8.75 -9.62 21.81
N VAL A 540 8.71 -8.41 22.39
CA VAL A 540 7.49 -7.59 22.54
C VAL A 540 7.45 -6.38 21.60
N ALA A 541 8.37 -6.30 20.64
CA ALA A 541 8.49 -5.17 19.71
C ALA A 541 7.17 -4.80 19.02
N ARG A 542 6.37 -5.81 18.64
CA ARG A 542 5.05 -5.61 18.03
C ARG A 542 4.06 -4.95 18.98
N HIS A 543 3.97 -5.44 20.22
CA HIS A 543 3.08 -4.89 21.25
C HIS A 543 3.43 -3.43 21.57
N ILE A 544 4.73 -3.10 21.68
CA ILE A 544 5.22 -1.73 21.84
C ILE A 544 4.77 -0.86 20.66
N SER A 545 5.00 -1.32 19.43
CA SER A 545 4.63 -0.59 18.22
C SER A 545 3.12 -0.32 18.15
N PHE A 546 2.30 -1.30 18.54
CA PHE A 546 0.83 -1.18 18.52
C PHE A 546 0.32 -0.28 19.64
N ALA A 547 0.97 -0.28 20.82
CA ALA A 547 0.66 0.68 21.87
C ALA A 547 0.93 2.12 21.40
N ILE A 548 2.08 2.36 20.75
CA ILE A 548 2.40 3.68 20.18
C ILE A 548 1.36 4.09 19.14
N ALA A 549 0.98 3.18 18.22
CA ALA A 549 -0.04 3.46 17.21
C ALA A 549 -1.37 3.87 17.86
N ARG A 550 -1.88 3.08 18.82
CA ARG A 550 -3.16 3.33 19.49
C ARG A 550 -3.16 4.60 20.32
N ILE A 551 -2.11 4.85 21.11
CA ILE A 551 -1.98 6.07 21.91
C ILE A 551 -1.97 7.31 21.00
N TYR A 552 -1.19 7.27 19.91
CA TYR A 552 -1.10 8.41 18.98
C TYR A 552 -2.43 8.62 18.24
N SER A 553 -3.01 7.57 17.64
CA SER A 553 -4.31 7.64 16.97
C SER A 553 -5.43 8.11 17.90
N GLY A 554 -5.48 7.63 19.15
CA GLY A 554 -6.45 8.08 20.15
C GLY A 554 -6.28 9.57 20.48
N SER A 555 -5.04 10.03 20.66
CA SER A 555 -4.74 11.46 20.87
C SER A 555 -5.20 12.32 19.70
N LEU A 556 -4.98 11.87 18.45
CA LEU A 556 -5.41 12.58 17.24
C LEU A 556 -6.93 12.61 17.11
N LEU A 557 -7.62 11.51 17.44
CA LEU A 557 -9.09 11.46 17.45
C LEU A 557 -9.68 12.42 18.49
N ILE A 558 -9.08 12.52 19.67
CA ILE A 558 -9.49 13.46 20.72
C ILE A 558 -9.30 14.91 20.25
N ASP A 559 -8.13 15.23 19.69
CA ASP A 559 -7.83 16.56 19.16
C ASP A 559 -8.80 16.94 18.02
N HIS A 560 -9.08 16.00 17.10
CA HIS A 560 -10.07 16.19 16.05
C HIS A 560 -11.49 16.40 16.59
N ALA A 561 -11.94 15.58 17.52
CA ALA A 561 -13.28 15.66 18.10
C ALA A 561 -13.47 16.88 19.02
N SER A 562 -12.37 17.47 19.53
CA SER A 562 -12.41 18.68 20.36
C SER A 562 -12.52 19.96 19.54
N ASP A 563 -12.27 19.91 18.24
CA ASP A 563 -12.39 21.04 17.34
C ASP A 563 -13.84 21.28 16.93
N SER A 564 -14.54 22.09 17.73
CA SER A 564 -15.96 22.42 17.51
C SER A 564 -16.25 23.16 16.19
N THR A 565 -15.22 23.62 15.47
CA THR A 565 -15.42 24.30 14.18
C THR A 565 -15.77 23.33 13.04
N VAL A 566 -15.38 22.06 13.18
CA VAL A 566 -15.67 21.03 12.17
C VAL A 566 -16.27 19.75 12.74
N ALA A 567 -16.01 19.41 13.99
CA ALA A 567 -16.36 18.12 14.56
C ALA A 567 -17.89 17.94 14.65
N ASN A 568 -18.33 16.69 14.47
CA ASN A 568 -19.72 16.30 14.67
C ASN A 568 -19.85 15.26 15.80
N PRO A 569 -21.07 14.91 16.26
CA PRO A 569 -21.25 13.95 17.35
C PRO A 569 -20.61 12.57 17.11
N SER A 570 -20.47 12.13 15.85
CA SER A 570 -19.80 10.87 15.54
C SER A 570 -18.29 10.92 15.82
N ASP A 571 -17.67 12.09 15.72
CA ASP A 571 -16.23 12.24 15.98
C ASP A 571 -15.94 12.08 17.48
N ILE A 572 -16.81 12.62 18.36
CA ILE A 572 -16.76 12.41 19.81
C ILE A 572 -16.94 10.94 20.16
N GLU A 573 -17.94 10.28 19.57
CA GLU A 573 -18.22 8.87 19.82
C GLU A 573 -17.07 7.97 19.38
N VAL A 574 -16.50 8.22 18.20
CA VAL A 574 -15.37 7.45 17.69
C VAL A 574 -14.14 7.61 18.59
N ALA A 575 -13.82 8.83 19.02
CA ALA A 575 -12.71 9.08 19.94
C ALA A 575 -12.88 8.32 21.26
N TYR A 576 -14.11 8.35 21.81
CA TYR A 576 -14.43 7.61 23.02
C TYR A 576 -14.29 6.09 22.84
N ARG A 577 -14.91 5.50 21.82
CA ARG A 577 -14.84 4.05 21.59
C ARG A 577 -13.42 3.57 21.32
N TYR A 578 -12.66 4.33 20.53
CA TYR A 578 -11.28 4.00 20.23
C TYR A 578 -10.40 3.97 21.49
N CYS A 579 -10.62 4.90 22.42
CA CYS A 579 -9.79 5.04 23.61
C CYS A 579 -10.26 4.21 24.81
N CYS A 580 -11.56 3.95 24.92
CA CYS A 580 -12.17 3.39 26.13
C CYS A 580 -12.74 1.97 25.95
N GLU A 581 -13.01 1.52 24.72
CA GLU A 581 -13.63 0.20 24.46
C GLU A 581 -12.65 -0.83 23.86
N GLN A 582 -11.37 -0.49 23.84
CA GLN A 582 -10.28 -1.40 23.49
C GLN A 582 -9.03 -1.02 24.30
N PRO A 583 -8.14 -1.98 24.61
CA PRO A 583 -6.89 -1.63 25.26
C PRO A 583 -6.05 -0.74 24.35
N LEU A 584 -5.63 0.44 24.83
CA LEU A 584 -4.64 1.28 24.14
C LEU A 584 -3.22 0.73 24.31
N ILE A 585 -2.95 0.09 25.45
CA ILE A 585 -1.74 -0.68 25.73
C ILE A 585 -2.14 -2.13 26.06
N ASP A 586 -1.52 -3.07 25.37
CA ASP A 586 -1.63 -4.50 25.64
C ASP A 586 -0.22 -5.06 25.67
N LEU A 587 0.42 -4.87 26.82
CA LEU A 587 1.82 -5.16 27.06
C LEU A 587 2.02 -5.32 28.57
N ARG A 588 2.71 -6.38 28.98
CA ARG A 588 2.96 -6.69 30.39
C ARG A 588 4.44 -6.92 30.65
N TRP A 589 4.88 -6.71 31.88
CA TRP A 589 6.30 -6.78 32.23
C TRP A 589 6.87 -8.20 32.07
N GLU A 590 6.12 -9.22 32.46
CA GLU A 590 6.50 -10.63 32.37
C GLU A 590 6.79 -11.07 30.93
N TRP A 591 6.21 -10.38 29.93
CA TRP A 591 6.44 -10.68 28.52
C TRP A 591 7.82 -10.28 28.03
N PHE A 592 8.55 -9.46 28.78
CA PHE A 592 9.92 -9.09 28.47
C PHE A 592 10.94 -10.16 28.92
N SER A 593 10.54 -11.20 29.67
CA SER A 593 11.50 -12.15 30.23
C SER A 593 12.09 -13.11 29.18
N GLU A 594 13.39 -13.42 29.30
CA GLU A 594 14.03 -14.48 28.51
C GLU A 594 13.42 -15.87 28.81
N GLU A 595 12.93 -16.10 30.03
CA GLU A 595 12.24 -17.35 30.39
C GLU A 595 11.00 -17.59 29.52
N ARG A 596 10.19 -16.54 29.27
CA ARG A 596 9.06 -16.65 28.35
C ARG A 596 9.47 -17.04 26.94
N VAL A 597 10.64 -16.60 26.46
CA VAL A 597 11.14 -17.00 25.13
C VAL A 597 11.36 -18.51 25.06
N LYS A 598 11.79 -19.13 26.16
CA LYS A 598 11.90 -20.59 26.26
C LYS A 598 10.52 -21.25 26.22
N GLU A 599 9.56 -20.75 26.98
CA GLU A 599 8.17 -21.24 26.96
C GLU A 599 7.54 -21.13 25.56
N ASP A 600 7.75 -20.00 24.88
CA ASP A 600 7.28 -19.78 23.51
C ASP A 600 7.88 -20.82 22.55
N ARG A 601 9.16 -21.17 22.69
CA ARG A 601 9.79 -22.24 21.90
C ARG A 601 9.18 -23.61 22.22
N ASP A 602 8.98 -23.91 23.49
CA ASP A 602 8.38 -25.19 23.90
C ASP A 602 6.97 -25.33 23.33
N ILE A 603 6.16 -24.26 23.33
CA ILE A 603 4.83 -24.23 22.68
C ILE A 603 4.94 -24.43 21.16
N VAL A 604 5.83 -23.70 20.50
CA VAL A 604 5.94 -23.71 19.03
C VAL A 604 6.54 -25.01 18.48
N PHE A 605 7.46 -25.63 19.21
CA PHE A 605 8.20 -26.82 18.79
C PHE A 605 7.75 -28.10 19.51
N ASP A 606 6.60 -28.08 20.19
CA ASP A 606 6.03 -29.30 20.77
C ASP A 606 5.81 -30.37 19.68
N ASN A 607 6.20 -31.60 19.98
CA ASN A 607 6.24 -32.74 19.05
C ASN A 607 7.06 -32.55 17.77
N TYR A 608 7.90 -31.51 17.66
CA TYR A 608 8.79 -31.33 16.52
C TYR A 608 9.93 -32.37 16.54
N SER A 609 9.78 -33.41 15.73
CA SER A 609 10.74 -34.51 15.59
C SER A 609 11.66 -34.28 14.38
N GLY A 610 12.93 -33.93 14.64
CA GLY A 610 13.93 -33.78 13.59
C GLY A 610 15.35 -33.54 14.14
N GLN A 611 16.37 -33.84 13.33
CA GLN A 611 17.81 -33.64 13.64
C GLN A 611 18.20 -32.19 13.99
N GLN A 612 17.28 -31.22 13.85
CA GLN A 612 17.51 -29.79 14.11
C GLN A 612 17.08 -29.32 15.49
N LYS A 613 16.61 -30.20 16.40
CA LYS A 613 16.25 -29.78 17.78
C LYS A 613 17.43 -29.17 18.55
N SER A 614 18.68 -29.45 18.15
CA SER A 614 19.89 -28.85 18.71
C SER A 614 20.25 -27.47 18.11
N LYS A 615 19.49 -26.97 17.12
CA LYS A 615 19.68 -25.65 16.48
C LYS A 615 18.63 -24.62 16.91
N ILE A 616 17.66 -25.03 17.72
CA ILE A 616 16.56 -24.24 18.29
C ILE A 616 16.91 -23.94 19.75
#